data_AF-R7V1E4-F1
#
_entry.id   AF-R7V1E4-F1
#
_cell.length_a   1.000
_cell.length_b   1.000
_cell.length_c   1.000
_cell.angle_alpha   90.00
_cell.angle_beta   90.00
_cell.angle_gamma   90.00
#
_symmetry.space_group_name_H-M   'P 1'
#
loop_
_entity.id
_entity.type
_entity.pdbx_description
1 polymer ?
#
loop_
_entity_poly.entity_id
_entity_poly.type
_entity_poly.pdbx_seq_one_letter_code
_entity_poly.pdbx_strand_id
1 'polypeptide(L)'
;MTELKDILKLMLRQREEDQAQRKQDLEMMQDQLRKLVDKLQPAAPAATPTVSTPSFSPFDSTSELWDDYYARFCTFEGAHSVPAYRRAQVFLTNQPATTYKL
;
A
#
# COMPACT_ATOMS: atom_id res chain seq x y z
N MET A 1 -22.73 -57.63 -22.28
CA MET A 1 -22.51 -56.48 -23.20
C MET A 1 -23.27 -55.22 -22.76
N THR A 2 -24.39 -55.33 -22.06
CA THR A 2 -25.19 -54.19 -21.53
C THR A 2 -24.53 -53.50 -20.33
N GLU A 3 -24.14 -54.27 -19.31
CA GLU A 3 -23.45 -53.77 -18.10
C GLU A 3 -22.19 -52.92 -18.41
N LEU A 4 -21.37 -53.36 -19.38
CA LEU A 4 -20.16 -52.63 -19.78
C LEU A 4 -20.50 -51.25 -20.38
N LYS A 5 -21.60 -51.16 -21.14
CA LYS A 5 -22.06 -49.89 -21.73
C LYS A 5 -22.58 -48.94 -20.64
N ASP A 6 -23.26 -49.46 -19.64
CA ASP A 6 -23.78 -48.64 -18.54
C ASP A 6 -22.65 -48.14 -17.62
N ILE A 7 -21.63 -48.97 -17.36
CA ILE A 7 -20.40 -48.57 -16.67
C ILE A 7 -19.67 -47.47 -17.46
N LEU A 8 -19.55 -47.62 -18.78
CA LEU A 8 -18.88 -46.62 -19.62
C LEU A 8 -19.61 -45.26 -19.59
N LYS A 9 -20.94 -45.27 -19.62
CA LYS A 9 -21.76 -44.05 -19.48
C LYS A 9 -21.60 -43.41 -18.11
N LEU A 10 -21.54 -44.21 -17.05
CA LEU A 10 -21.33 -43.72 -15.69
C LEU A 10 -19.97 -43.03 -15.56
N MET A 11 -18.90 -43.65 -16.09
CA MET A 11 -17.56 -43.07 -16.08
C MET A 11 -17.46 -41.78 -16.89
N LEU A 12 -18.13 -41.70 -18.04
CA LEU A 12 -18.16 -40.49 -18.86
C LEU A 12 -18.87 -39.35 -18.13
N ARG A 13 -20.03 -39.63 -17.51
CA ARG A 13 -20.76 -38.65 -16.70
C ARG A 13 -19.90 -38.15 -15.53
N GLN A 14 -19.27 -39.08 -14.80
CA GLN A 14 -18.43 -38.73 -13.66
C GLN A 14 -17.27 -37.83 -14.07
N ARG A 15 -16.64 -38.08 -15.23
CA ARG A 15 -15.54 -37.23 -15.73
C ARG A 15 -16.03 -35.83 -16.12
N GLU A 16 -17.23 -35.72 -16.67
CA GLU A 16 -17.83 -34.43 -17.06
C GLU A 16 -18.14 -33.58 -15.82
N GLU A 17 -18.70 -34.20 -14.79
CA GLU A 17 -18.96 -33.57 -13.48
C GLU A 17 -17.65 -33.12 -12.82
N ASP A 18 -16.64 -33.98 -12.79
CA ASP A 18 -15.31 -33.67 -12.25
C ASP A 18 -14.65 -32.50 -12.98
N GLN A 19 -14.79 -32.45 -14.30
CA GLN A 19 -14.23 -31.38 -15.12
C GLN A 19 -14.96 -30.06 -14.89
N ALA A 20 -16.29 -30.10 -14.76
CA ALA A 20 -17.10 -28.93 -14.46
C ALA A 20 -16.76 -28.36 -13.08
N GLN A 21 -16.64 -29.21 -12.07
CA GLN A 21 -16.27 -28.83 -10.70
C GLN A 21 -14.90 -28.14 -10.66
N ARG A 22 -13.89 -28.72 -11.32
CA ARG A 22 -12.53 -28.13 -11.37
C ARG A 22 -12.52 -26.77 -12.06
N LYS A 23 -13.30 -26.62 -13.12
CA LYS A 23 -13.38 -25.34 -13.85
C LYS A 23 -13.99 -24.26 -12.97
N GLN A 24 -15.05 -24.59 -12.24
CA GLN A 24 -15.70 -23.69 -11.30
C GLN A 24 -14.76 -23.28 -10.16
N ASP A 25 -14.00 -24.23 -9.60
CA ASP A 25 -13.04 -23.96 -8.53
C ASP A 25 -11.92 -23.00 -8.98
N LEU A 26 -11.40 -23.21 -10.19
CA LEU A 26 -10.43 -22.30 -10.82
C LEU A 26 -11.00 -20.90 -11.07
N GLU A 27 -12.25 -20.79 -11.54
CA GLU A 27 -12.91 -19.48 -11.73
C GLU A 27 -13.10 -18.75 -10.40
N MET A 28 -13.54 -19.47 -9.36
CA MET A 28 -13.70 -18.90 -8.03
C MET A 28 -12.36 -18.44 -7.43
N MET A 29 -11.30 -19.24 -7.58
CA MET A 29 -9.96 -18.88 -7.15
C MET A 29 -9.45 -17.64 -7.90
N GLN A 30 -9.69 -17.57 -9.21
CA GLN A 30 -9.29 -16.41 -10.01
C GLN A 30 -10.04 -15.14 -9.58
N ASP A 31 -11.33 -15.24 -9.29
CA ASP A 31 -12.14 -14.11 -8.81
C ASP A 31 -11.67 -13.62 -7.43
N GLN A 32 -11.33 -14.55 -6.52
CA GLN A 32 -10.73 -14.20 -5.23
C GLN A 32 -9.39 -13.49 -5.40
N LEU A 33 -8.50 -14.01 -6.26
CA LEU A 33 -7.22 -13.35 -6.56
C LEU A 33 -7.44 -11.97 -7.18
N ARG A 34 -8.41 -11.81 -8.07
CA ARG A 34 -8.73 -10.52 -8.67
C ARG A 34 -9.23 -9.51 -7.64
N LYS A 35 -10.11 -9.91 -6.72
CA LYS A 35 -10.58 -9.07 -5.61
C LYS A 35 -9.45 -8.68 -4.66
N LEU A 36 -8.49 -9.58 -4.41
CA LEU A 36 -7.32 -9.26 -3.60
C LEU A 36 -6.40 -8.27 -4.31
N VAL A 37 -6.14 -8.46 -5.61
CA VAL A 37 -5.36 -7.51 -6.42
C VAL A 37 -6.04 -6.14 -6.46
N ASP A 38 -7.36 -6.07 -6.61
CA ASP A 38 -8.10 -4.81 -6.60
C ASP A 38 -8.02 -4.10 -5.23
N LYS A 39 -8.08 -4.88 -4.13
CA LYS A 39 -7.87 -4.37 -2.77
C LYS A 39 -6.44 -3.92 -2.48
N LEU A 40 -5.45 -4.57 -3.10
CA LEU A 40 -4.03 -4.29 -2.92
C LEU A 40 -3.50 -3.25 -3.91
N GLN A 41 -4.25 -2.98 -4.99
CA GLN A 41 -3.91 -1.94 -5.93
C GLN A 41 -3.91 -0.64 -5.12
N PRO A 42 -2.75 0.05 -5.01
CA PRO A 42 -2.70 1.34 -4.35
C PRO A 42 -3.70 2.19 -5.11
N ALA A 43 -4.70 2.74 -4.41
CA ALA A 43 -5.54 3.77 -4.97
C ALA A 43 -4.61 4.75 -5.67
N ALA A 44 -4.85 5.00 -6.98
CA ALA A 44 -4.12 5.99 -7.76
C ALA A 44 -3.83 7.19 -6.87
N PRO A 45 -2.58 7.71 -6.79
CA PRO A 45 -2.14 8.56 -5.71
C PRO A 45 -3.20 9.62 -5.48
N ALA A 46 -4.03 9.40 -4.47
CA ALA A 46 -5.11 10.31 -4.15
C ALA A 46 -4.37 11.60 -3.90
N ALA A 47 -4.68 12.64 -4.69
CA ALA A 47 -4.11 13.97 -4.55
C ALA A 47 -4.07 14.22 -3.04
N THR A 48 -2.87 14.13 -2.48
CA THR A 48 -2.72 14.00 -1.04
C THR A 48 -3.45 15.20 -0.49
N PRO A 49 -4.42 15.05 0.44
CA PRO A 49 -4.98 16.23 1.06
C PRO A 49 -3.78 17.04 1.50
N THR A 50 -3.73 18.29 1.06
CA THR A 50 -2.80 19.29 1.56
C THR A 50 -3.21 19.46 3.01
N VAL A 51 -2.90 18.47 3.85
CA VAL A 51 -2.93 18.58 5.29
C VAL A 51 -1.89 19.63 5.51
N SER A 52 -2.35 20.85 5.76
CA SER A 52 -1.51 22.00 6.05
C SER A 52 -0.55 21.56 7.13
N THR A 53 0.68 21.24 6.76
CA THR A 53 1.69 20.85 7.74
C THR A 53 1.82 22.04 8.68
N PRO A 54 1.61 21.87 9.98
CA PRO A 54 1.72 22.98 10.91
C PRO A 54 3.11 23.60 10.78
N SER A 55 3.16 24.92 10.84
CA SER A 55 4.41 25.68 10.72
C SER A 55 5.37 25.26 11.82
N PHE A 56 6.62 24.96 11.46
CA PHE A 56 7.70 24.67 12.39
C PHE A 56 8.81 25.71 12.22
N SER A 57 9.38 26.18 13.33
CA SER A 57 10.41 27.22 13.29
C SER A 57 11.67 26.73 12.57
N PRO A 58 12.25 27.54 11.67
CA PRO A 58 13.50 27.20 10.97
C PRO A 58 14.68 27.13 11.94
N PHE A 59 15.78 26.53 11.48
CA PHE A 59 17.03 26.48 12.23
C PHE A 59 17.67 27.86 12.26
N ASP A 60 18.10 28.30 13.44
CA ASP A 60 18.83 29.54 13.64
C ASP A 60 20.14 29.26 14.39
N SER A 61 21.25 29.32 13.65
CA SER A 61 22.60 29.09 14.21
C SER A 61 23.05 30.15 15.20
N THR A 62 22.34 31.27 15.34
CA THR A 62 22.64 32.32 16.32
C THR A 62 21.94 32.10 17.67
N SER A 63 20.89 31.28 17.68
CA SER A 63 20.03 31.07 18.85
C SER A 63 20.04 29.64 19.38
N GLU A 64 20.36 28.64 18.55
CA GLU A 64 20.36 27.23 18.96
C GLU A 64 21.45 26.37 18.28
N LEU A 65 21.80 25.25 18.92
CA LEU A 65 22.68 24.23 18.33
C LEU A 65 21.91 23.32 17.38
N TRP A 66 22.61 22.75 16.40
CA TRP A 66 21.99 21.82 15.44
C TRP A 66 21.34 20.61 16.11
N ASP A 67 21.98 20.03 17.12
CA ASP A 67 21.47 18.85 17.83
C ASP A 67 20.16 19.16 18.57
N ASP A 68 20.06 20.35 19.17
CA ASP A 68 18.85 20.82 19.85
C ASP A 68 17.71 21.05 18.86
N TYR A 69 18.03 21.69 17.72
CA TYR A 69 17.09 21.87 16.62
C TYR A 69 16.59 20.52 16.08
N TYR A 70 17.49 19.56 15.86
CA TYR A 70 17.14 18.24 15.34
C TYR A 70 16.24 17.47 16.31
N ALA A 71 16.50 17.53 17.61
CA ALA A 71 15.66 16.92 18.63
C ALA A 71 14.23 17.52 18.64
N ARG A 72 14.11 18.86 18.50
CA ARG A 72 12.82 19.54 18.34
C ARG A 72 12.09 19.09 17.08
N PHE A 73 12.81 18.96 15.96
CA PHE A 73 12.24 18.52 14.69
C PHE A 73 11.73 17.07 14.77
N CYS A 74 12.49 16.14 15.35
CA CYS A 74 12.04 14.76 15.57
C CYS A 74 10.80 14.69 16.47
N THR A 75 10.74 15.54 17.49
CA THR A 75 9.56 15.64 18.37
C THR A 75 8.35 16.14 17.59
N PHE A 76 8.52 17.15 16.74
CA PHE A 76 7.48 17.66 15.85
C PHE A 76 6.98 16.58 14.88
N GLU A 77 7.89 15.83 14.25
CA GLU A 77 7.52 14.73 13.34
C GLU A 77 6.71 13.65 14.05
N GLY A 78 7.10 13.28 15.27
CA GLY A 78 6.38 12.33 16.10
C GLY A 78 4.98 12.82 16.49
N ALA A 79 4.89 14.05 17.00
CA ALA A 79 3.63 14.66 17.42
C ALA A 79 2.61 14.76 16.29
N HIS A 80 3.07 15.00 15.05
CA HIS A 80 2.21 15.13 13.87
C HIS A 80 2.11 13.86 13.04
N SER A 81 2.64 12.73 13.53
CA SER A 81 2.64 11.44 12.83
C SER A 81 3.14 11.55 11.37
N VAL A 82 4.19 12.33 11.15
CA VAL A 82 4.73 12.60 9.81
C VAL A 82 5.26 11.29 9.21
N PRO A 83 4.72 10.83 8.06
CA PRO A 83 5.19 9.62 7.42
C PRO A 83 6.64 9.76 6.94
N ALA A 84 7.40 8.66 6.99
CA ALA A 84 8.83 8.65 6.61
C ALA A 84 9.10 9.26 5.24
N TYR A 85 8.24 9.00 4.25
CA TYR A 85 8.38 9.52 2.89
C TYR A 85 8.14 11.04 2.76
N ARG A 86 7.54 11.69 3.77
CA ARG A 86 7.30 13.14 3.79
C ARG A 86 8.30 13.93 4.63
N ARG A 87 9.10 13.28 5.46
CA ARG A 87 10.03 13.93 6.40
C ARG A 87 10.96 14.93 5.72
N ALA A 88 11.61 14.50 4.63
CA ALA A 88 12.49 15.37 3.85
C ALA A 88 11.76 16.59 3.26
N GLN A 89 10.55 16.39 2.75
CA GLN A 89 9.72 17.50 2.24
C GLN A 89 9.37 18.47 3.36
N VAL A 90 8.93 17.97 4.51
CA VAL A 90 8.57 18.79 5.69
C VAL A 90 9.77 19.58 6.19
N PHE A 91 10.95 18.96 6.24
CA PHE A 91 12.20 19.65 6.58
C PHE A 91 12.48 20.81 5.61
N LEU A 92 12.47 20.56 4.30
CA LEU A 92 12.75 21.58 3.29
C LEU A 92 11.74 22.72 3.28
N THR A 93 10.47 22.45 3.55
CA THR A 93 9.43 23.50 3.59
C THR A 93 9.50 24.38 4.82
N ASN A 94 10.10 23.90 5.92
CA ASN A 94 10.26 24.66 7.16
C ASN A 94 11.63 25.36 7.27
N GLN A 95 12.50 25.22 6.27
CA GLN A 95 13.84 25.82 6.26
C GLN A 95 13.98 26.86 5.16
N PRO A 96 14.65 28.00 5.42
CA PRO A 96 14.96 28.95 4.36
C PRO A 96 15.98 28.33 3.39
N ALA A 97 15.90 28.74 2.12
CA ALA A 97 16.77 28.23 1.06
C ALA A 97 18.27 28.35 1.37
N THR A 98 18.64 29.32 2.20
CA THR A 98 20.01 29.57 2.64
C THR A 98 20.55 28.46 3.53
N THR A 99 19.71 27.78 4.33
CA THR A 99 20.16 26.78 5.31
C THR A 99 20.53 25.44 4.67
N TYR A 100 19.79 25.00 3.63
CA TYR A 100 20.04 23.70 2.99
C TYR A 100 20.85 23.77 1.69
N LYS A 101 21.22 24.97 1.23
CA LYS A 101 22.11 25.19 0.06
C LYS A 101 23.56 25.52 0.43
N LEU A 102 23.86 25.61 1.72
CA LEU A 102 25.21 25.81 2.25
C LEU A 102 26.12 24.61 1.96
#